data_AF-A0A831LLB9-F1
#
_entry.id   AF-A0A831LLB9-F1
#
_cell.length_a   1.000
_cell.length_b   1.000
_cell.length_c   1.000
_cell.angle_alpha   90.00
_cell.angle_beta   90.00
_cell.angle_gamma   90.00
#
_symmetry.space_group_name_H-M   'P 1'
#
loop_
_entity.id
_entity.type
_entity.pdbx_description
1 polymer ?
#
loop_
_entity_poly.entity_id
_entity_poly.type
_entity_poly.pdbx_seq_one_letter_code
_entity_poly.pdbx_strand_id
1 'polypeptide(L)'
;MLLQATGYDPIWYLLSVFIWFALIFMLQDLQMWRYLSQVSGFLTYLGQLLNTASANVLSALEKTKRREVSRSELESTLKKMVDFAVIEPTALDPSGIVPKYKHILNTYVETYEHEIGRIVNDGITVKNMATAVEALRYMNFIYKVVDHYYRTAKKYKAFYLVIQLTMLLPLLKELTDTVNEAVSSFIKGVPIGDSAGPLVAYNVLSRCGTLTYYSAVKDTVVAECDYQGRRLYVIKAEGPGSTVGRLDEAVEYVFNKLNAKPKYIVTVDAALRLEGEKTGEVAEGIGVAMGGVGVEKFNIESYATKYGVPLYAFLIKMRQSEALTTMTNDIYNAVQHTTKRVLDFITTNVQPGESVLLIGVGNTVGVGQPPAGA
;
A
#
# COMPACT_ATOMS: atom_id res chain seq x y z
N MET A 1 -8.32 18.82 -71.56
CA MET A 1 -9.60 18.10 -71.60
C MET A 1 -9.72 17.29 -70.33
N LEU A 2 -10.79 17.53 -69.58
CA LEU A 2 -11.06 16.91 -68.29
C LEU A 2 -11.25 15.40 -68.39
N LEU A 3 -10.73 14.72 -67.37
CA LEU A 3 -11.25 13.50 -66.73
C LEU A 3 -11.45 12.27 -67.63
N GLN A 4 -10.46 11.38 -67.60
CA GLN A 4 -10.71 9.94 -67.70
C GLN A 4 -11.59 9.53 -66.50
N ALA A 5 -12.91 9.49 -66.71
CA ALA A 5 -13.85 8.88 -65.78
C ALA A 5 -13.65 7.36 -65.82
N THR A 6 -13.11 6.81 -64.73
CA THR A 6 -13.13 5.37 -64.46
C THR A 6 -14.57 4.88 -64.50
N GLY A 7 -14.82 3.77 -65.20
CA GLY A 7 -16.15 3.23 -65.50
C GLY A 7 -16.88 2.62 -64.30
N TYR A 8 -17.10 3.39 -63.24
CA TYR A 8 -18.07 3.08 -62.21
C TYR A 8 -19.33 3.89 -62.47
N ASP A 9 -20.47 3.21 -62.58
CA ASP A 9 -21.78 3.85 -62.61
C ASP A 9 -21.93 4.73 -61.35
N PRO A 10 -22.21 6.04 -61.50
CA PRO A 10 -22.38 6.96 -60.39
C PRO A 10 -23.39 6.46 -59.33
N ILE A 11 -24.40 5.68 -59.74
CA ILE A 11 -25.41 5.10 -58.85
C ILE A 11 -24.78 4.02 -57.96
N TRP A 12 -23.95 3.15 -58.52
CA TRP A 12 -23.24 2.11 -57.77
C TRP A 12 -22.22 2.71 -56.79
N TYR A 13 -21.54 3.80 -57.17
CA TYR A 13 -20.67 4.54 -56.27
C TYR A 13 -21.46 5.11 -55.07
N LEU A 14 -22.56 5.82 -55.32
CA LEU A 14 -23.41 6.39 -54.26
C LEU A 14 -24.00 5.31 -53.34
N LEU A 15 -24.47 4.20 -53.90
CA LEU A 15 -24.96 3.05 -53.12
C LEU A 15 -23.85 2.47 -52.24
N SER A 16 -22.65 2.28 -52.78
CA SER A 16 -21.53 1.76 -52.00
C SER A 16 -21.13 2.68 -50.85
N VAL A 17 -21.12 4.00 -51.07
CA VAL A 17 -20.83 4.99 -50.03
C VAL A 17 -21.92 4.97 -48.96
N PHE A 18 -23.19 4.89 -49.35
CA PHE A 18 -24.31 4.80 -48.41
C PHE A 18 -24.25 3.53 -47.56
N ILE A 19 -23.95 2.38 -48.17
CA ILE A 19 -23.75 1.10 -47.46
C ILE A 19 -22.57 1.22 -46.49
N TRP A 20 -21.46 1.84 -46.89
CA TRP A 20 -20.31 2.08 -46.02
C TRP A 20 -20.66 2.96 -44.82
N PHE A 21 -21.41 4.05 -45.02
CA PHE A 21 -21.90 4.89 -43.93
C PHE A 21 -22.83 4.12 -42.99
N ALA A 22 -23.80 3.37 -43.52
CA ALA A 22 -24.70 2.54 -42.73
C ALA A 22 -23.94 1.50 -41.90
N LEU A 23 -22.91 0.87 -42.49
CA LEU A 23 -22.04 -0.07 -41.79
C LEU A 23 -21.27 0.59 -40.66
N ILE A 24 -20.72 1.80 -40.83
CA ILE A 24 -20.00 2.52 -39.77
C ILE A 24 -20.89 2.74 -38.54
N PHE A 25 -22.13 3.22 -38.74
CA PHE A 25 -23.06 3.43 -37.64
C PHE A 25 -23.49 2.12 -36.98
N MET A 26 -23.75 1.06 -37.76
CA MET A 26 -24.12 -0.25 -37.22
C MET A 26 -22.95 -0.93 -36.46
N LEU A 27 -21.72 -0.76 -36.95
CA LEU A 27 -20.51 -1.26 -36.31
C LEU A 27 -20.27 -0.58 -34.97
N GLN A 28 -20.62 0.70 -34.81
CA GLN A 28 -20.48 1.40 -33.54
C GLN A 28 -21.38 0.79 -32.46
N ASP A 29 -22.64 0.48 -32.77
CA ASP A 29 -23.57 -0.18 -31.83
C ASP A 29 -23.09 -1.58 -31.46
N LEU A 30 -22.58 -2.35 -32.43
CA LEU A 30 -22.00 -3.67 -32.20
C LEU A 30 -20.75 -3.60 -31.32
N GLN A 31 -19.86 -2.65 -31.58
CA GLN A 31 -18.68 -2.40 -30.75
C GLN A 31 -19.08 -2.00 -29.34
N MET A 32 -20.07 -1.12 -29.19
CA MET A 32 -20.58 -0.71 -27.89
C MET A 32 -21.11 -1.90 -27.09
N TRP A 33 -21.91 -2.75 -27.74
CA TRP A 33 -22.42 -3.97 -27.12
C TRP A 33 -21.29 -4.91 -26.67
N ARG A 34 -20.26 -5.11 -27.50
CA ARG A 34 -19.09 -5.92 -27.17
C ARG A 34 -18.34 -5.36 -25.95
N TYR A 35 -18.08 -4.04 -25.91
CA TYR A 35 -17.38 -3.41 -24.78
C TYR A 35 -18.21 -3.47 -23.50
N LEU A 36 -19.52 -3.22 -23.58
CA LEU A 36 -20.42 -3.37 -22.44
C LEU A 36 -20.44 -4.81 -21.91
N SER A 37 -20.40 -5.81 -22.79
CA SER A 37 -20.33 -7.22 -22.40
C SER A 37 -19.03 -7.55 -21.67
N GLN A 38 -17.88 -7.02 -22.12
CA GLN A 38 -16.60 -7.21 -21.43
C GLN A 38 -16.61 -6.60 -20.03
N VAL A 39 -17.07 -5.35 -19.90
CA VAL A 39 -17.17 -4.69 -18.59
C VAL A 39 -18.16 -5.42 -17.68
N SER A 40 -19.30 -5.88 -18.23
CA SER A 40 -20.27 -6.68 -17.47
C SER A 40 -19.68 -8.00 -16.96
N GLY A 41 -18.90 -8.71 -17.79
CA GLY A 41 -18.21 -9.94 -17.40
C GLY A 41 -17.19 -9.69 -16.28
N PHE A 42 -16.44 -8.58 -16.37
CA PHE A 42 -15.53 -8.16 -15.31
C PHE A 42 -16.26 -7.82 -14.00
N LEU A 43 -17.42 -7.15 -14.05
CA LEU A 43 -18.24 -6.89 -12.85
C LEU A 43 -18.73 -8.18 -12.21
N THR A 44 -19.15 -9.17 -13.01
CA THR A 44 -19.52 -10.49 -12.48
C THR A 44 -18.33 -11.16 -11.79
N TYR A 45 -17.15 -11.12 -12.42
CA TYR A 45 -15.90 -11.60 -11.83
C TYR A 45 -15.59 -10.91 -10.48
N LEU A 46 -15.59 -9.58 -10.45
CA LEU A 46 -15.32 -8.81 -9.23
C LEU A 46 -16.33 -9.12 -8.12
N GLY A 47 -17.62 -9.26 -8.46
CA GLY A 47 -18.64 -9.64 -7.50
C GLY A 47 -18.39 -11.02 -6.89
N GLN A 48 -17.97 -12.00 -7.70
CA GLN A 48 -17.59 -13.32 -7.20
C GLN A 48 -16.35 -13.25 -6.31
N LEU A 49 -15.32 -12.52 -6.74
CA LEU A 49 -14.08 -12.34 -5.98
C LEU A 49 -14.35 -11.70 -4.62
N LEU A 50 -15.15 -10.63 -4.57
CA LEU A 50 -15.53 -9.94 -3.34
C LEU A 50 -16.32 -10.85 -2.40
N ASN A 51 -17.24 -11.66 -2.92
CA ASN A 51 -18.01 -12.61 -2.11
C ASN A 51 -17.11 -13.69 -1.50
N THR A 52 -16.18 -14.24 -2.29
CA THR A 52 -15.20 -15.23 -1.81
C THR A 52 -14.27 -14.62 -0.76
N ALA A 53 -13.73 -13.43 -1.01
CA ALA A 53 -12.84 -12.74 -0.07
C ALA A 53 -13.56 -12.39 1.24
N SER A 54 -14.82 -11.94 1.16
CA SER A 54 -15.66 -11.67 2.33
C SER A 54 -15.94 -12.94 3.14
N ALA A 55 -16.23 -14.06 2.46
CA ALA A 55 -16.42 -15.34 3.13
C ALA A 55 -15.13 -15.84 3.83
N ASN A 56 -13.97 -15.62 3.22
CA ASN A 56 -12.67 -15.96 3.82
C ASN A 56 -12.40 -15.15 5.09
N VAL A 57 -12.61 -13.83 5.05
CA VAL A 57 -12.46 -12.96 6.23
C VAL A 57 -13.48 -13.34 7.31
N LEU A 58 -14.73 -13.59 6.95
CA LEU A 58 -15.76 -14.01 7.89
C LEU A 58 -15.39 -15.34 8.57
N SER A 59 -14.91 -16.33 7.81
CA SER A 59 -14.44 -17.60 8.35
C SER A 59 -13.24 -17.44 9.28
N ALA A 60 -12.31 -16.53 8.94
CA ALA A 60 -11.15 -16.24 9.77
C ALA A 60 -11.56 -15.57 11.09
N LEU A 61 -12.44 -14.57 11.04
CA LEU A 61 -13.02 -13.93 12.21
C LEU A 61 -13.82 -14.92 13.07
N GLU A 62 -14.58 -15.83 12.47
CA GLU A 62 -15.35 -16.85 13.18
C GLU A 62 -14.46 -17.80 13.98
N LYS A 63 -13.24 -18.09 13.51
CA LYS A 63 -12.26 -18.91 14.23
C LYS A 63 -11.61 -18.18 15.42
N THR A 64 -11.47 -16.86 15.33
CA THR A 64 -10.76 -16.04 16.33
C THR A 64 -11.69 -15.20 17.21
N LYS A 65 -13.01 -15.32 17.03
CA LYS A 65 -14.00 -14.53 17.75
C LYS A 65 -14.01 -14.84 19.24
N ARG A 66 -14.45 -13.86 20.02
CA ARG A 66 -14.88 -14.04 21.41
C ARG A 66 -16.10 -14.96 21.46
N ARG A 67 -16.21 -15.76 22.52
CA ARG A 67 -17.30 -16.75 22.69
C ARG A 67 -18.69 -16.12 22.66
N GLU A 68 -18.81 -14.89 23.14
CA GLU A 68 -20.06 -14.14 23.28
C GLU A 68 -20.55 -13.52 21.96
N VAL A 69 -19.68 -13.43 20.96
CA VAL A 69 -19.99 -12.76 19.69
C VAL A 69 -20.77 -13.71 18.78
N SER A 70 -21.97 -13.28 18.40
CA SER A 70 -22.83 -14.03 17.48
C SER A 70 -22.34 -13.91 16.03
N ARG A 71 -22.69 -14.87 15.17
CA ARG A 71 -22.35 -14.80 13.74
C ARG A 71 -23.02 -13.61 13.04
N SER A 72 -24.25 -13.26 13.43
CA SER A 72 -24.97 -12.09 12.91
C SER A 72 -24.23 -10.77 13.21
N GLU A 73 -23.66 -10.66 14.40
CA GLU A 73 -22.85 -9.50 14.79
C GLU A 73 -21.56 -9.38 13.94
N LEU A 74 -20.91 -10.50 13.62
CA LEU A 74 -19.75 -10.52 12.70
C LEU A 74 -20.13 -10.02 11.31
N GLU A 75 -21.19 -10.57 10.73
CA GLU A 75 -21.65 -10.23 9.38
C GLU A 75 -22.06 -8.76 9.28
N SER A 76 -22.78 -8.25 10.29
CA SER A 76 -23.16 -6.83 10.33
C SER A 76 -21.95 -5.89 10.48
N THR A 77 -20.97 -6.26 11.32
CA THR A 77 -19.74 -5.47 11.49
C THR A 77 -18.93 -5.46 10.22
N LEU A 78 -18.72 -6.62 9.59
CA LEU A 78 -17.99 -6.72 8.32
C LEU A 78 -18.64 -5.85 7.24
N LYS A 79 -19.97 -5.93 7.08
CA LYS A 79 -20.71 -5.11 6.12
C LYS A 79 -20.51 -3.61 6.38
N LYS A 80 -20.64 -3.18 7.64
CA LYS A 80 -20.41 -1.78 8.05
C LYS A 80 -19.00 -1.31 7.67
N MET A 81 -17.98 -2.12 7.94
CA MET A 81 -16.58 -1.75 7.72
C MET A 81 -16.17 -1.77 6.24
N VAL A 82 -16.76 -2.65 5.44
CA VAL A 82 -16.56 -2.73 3.98
C VAL A 82 -17.21 -1.53 3.24
N ASP A 83 -18.22 -0.92 3.85
CA ASP A 83 -18.88 0.30 3.34
C ASP A 83 -18.41 1.59 4.03
N PHE A 84 -17.45 1.50 4.96
CA PHE A 84 -16.97 2.64 5.72
C PHE A 84 -16.26 3.65 4.81
N ALA A 85 -16.61 4.93 4.94
CA ALA A 85 -16.06 6.00 4.13
C ALA A 85 -15.15 6.90 4.98
N VAL A 86 -14.02 7.31 4.41
CA VAL A 86 -13.11 8.31 4.99
C VAL A 86 -13.29 9.60 4.20
N ILE A 87 -13.52 10.70 4.91
CA ILE A 87 -13.73 12.01 4.30
C ILE A 87 -12.45 12.82 4.47
N GLU A 88 -11.92 13.32 3.35
CA GLU A 88 -10.71 14.15 3.33
C GLU A 88 -10.96 15.53 3.98
N PRO A 89 -9.94 16.11 4.63
CA PRO A 89 -10.04 17.46 5.18
C PRO A 89 -10.13 18.50 4.05
N THR A 90 -10.74 19.66 4.35
CA THR A 90 -10.79 20.77 3.39
C THR A 90 -9.40 21.27 3.01
N ALA A 91 -9.20 21.56 1.73
CA ALA A 91 -7.95 22.10 1.19
C ALA A 91 -7.71 23.58 1.58
N LEU A 92 -8.74 24.29 2.05
CA LEU A 92 -8.64 25.69 2.49
C LEU A 92 -8.01 25.73 3.89
N ASP A 93 -6.68 25.68 3.96
CA ASP A 93 -5.94 25.66 5.23
C ASP A 93 -4.70 26.58 5.26
N PRO A 94 -4.82 27.80 5.80
CA PRO A 94 -3.69 28.71 5.98
C PRO A 94 -2.62 28.18 6.95
N SER A 95 -2.98 27.30 7.88
CA SER A 95 -2.09 26.78 8.93
C SER A 95 -1.43 25.45 8.57
N GLY A 96 -1.71 24.91 7.38
CA GLY A 96 -1.17 23.66 6.86
C GLY A 96 -2.06 22.45 7.11
N ILE A 97 -2.29 21.68 6.04
CA ILE A 97 -3.25 20.56 6.01
C ILE A 97 -2.73 19.27 6.67
N VAL A 98 -1.43 19.17 6.91
CA VAL A 98 -0.75 17.94 7.36
C VAL A 98 -1.27 17.43 8.72
N PRO A 99 -1.42 18.25 9.78
CA PRO A 99 -1.92 17.77 11.07
C PRO A 99 -3.36 17.26 10.99
N LYS A 100 -4.19 17.83 10.10
CA LYS A 100 -5.58 17.38 9.89
C LYS A 100 -5.61 16.00 9.24
N TYR A 101 -4.81 15.79 8.19
CA TYR A 101 -4.66 14.46 7.60
C TYR A 101 -4.13 13.47 8.62
N LYS A 102 -3.13 13.84 9.43
CA LYS A 102 -2.62 12.97 10.50
C LYS A 102 -3.72 12.51 11.45
N HIS A 103 -4.54 13.45 11.92
CA HIS A 103 -5.64 13.14 12.82
C HIS A 103 -6.65 12.18 12.16
N ILE A 104 -7.06 12.46 10.93
CA ILE A 104 -8.02 11.62 10.19
C ILE A 104 -7.45 10.21 9.96
N LEU A 105 -6.19 10.08 9.55
CA LEU A 105 -5.54 8.78 9.33
C LEU A 105 -5.42 7.97 10.63
N ASN A 106 -5.04 8.62 11.74
CA ASN A 106 -4.96 7.97 13.04
C ASN A 106 -6.35 7.50 13.50
N THR A 107 -7.37 8.35 13.40
CA THR A 107 -8.76 7.99 13.74
C THR A 107 -9.26 6.87 12.85
N TYR A 108 -8.89 6.87 11.57
CA TYR A 108 -9.26 5.84 10.62
C TYR A 108 -8.71 4.47 11.04
N VAL A 109 -7.40 4.36 11.29
CA VAL A 109 -6.77 3.10 11.74
C VAL A 109 -7.38 2.64 13.07
N GLU A 110 -7.51 3.56 14.04
CA GLU A 110 -8.07 3.26 15.36
C GLU A 110 -9.52 2.79 15.30
N THR A 111 -10.33 3.31 14.38
CA THR A 111 -11.71 2.87 14.20
C THR A 111 -11.77 1.42 13.72
N TYR A 112 -10.90 1.02 12.79
CA TYR A 112 -10.84 -0.36 12.31
C TYR A 112 -10.37 -1.32 13.41
N GLU A 113 -9.28 -0.98 14.10
CA GLU A 113 -8.77 -1.79 15.22
C GLU A 113 -9.80 -1.90 16.35
N HIS A 114 -10.52 -0.82 16.66
CA HIS A 114 -11.55 -0.83 17.71
C HIS A 114 -12.74 -1.74 17.34
N GLU A 115 -13.30 -1.62 16.14
CA GLU A 115 -14.47 -2.43 15.75
C GLU A 115 -14.11 -3.92 15.62
N ILE A 116 -12.92 -4.25 15.11
CA ILE A 116 -12.41 -5.63 15.09
C ILE A 116 -12.03 -6.11 16.49
N GLY A 117 -11.49 -5.23 17.33
CA GLY A 117 -11.14 -5.50 18.72
C GLY A 117 -12.35 -5.81 19.62
N ARG A 118 -13.56 -5.42 19.22
CA ARG A 118 -14.80 -5.88 19.89
C ARG A 118 -15.11 -7.34 19.60
N ILE A 119 -14.63 -7.86 18.47
CA ILE A 119 -14.87 -9.21 17.99
C ILE A 119 -13.77 -10.19 18.45
N VAL A 120 -12.51 -9.75 18.40
CA VAL A 120 -11.32 -10.59 18.63
C VAL A 120 -10.56 -10.10 19.88
N ASN A 121 -9.90 -11.00 20.61
CA ASN A 121 -9.14 -10.66 21.83
C ASN A 121 -7.64 -10.42 21.59
N ASP A 122 -7.04 -11.08 20.60
CA ASP A 122 -5.60 -11.04 20.36
C ASP A 122 -5.20 -9.79 19.55
N GLY A 123 -4.28 -8.98 20.08
CA GLY A 123 -3.87 -7.71 19.47
C GLY A 123 -3.23 -7.86 18.09
N ILE A 124 -2.47 -8.94 17.87
CA ILE A 124 -1.87 -9.23 16.55
C ILE A 124 -2.97 -9.59 15.55
N THR A 125 -3.89 -10.47 15.95
CA THR A 125 -5.03 -10.86 15.12
C THR A 125 -5.94 -9.68 14.82
N VAL A 126 -6.18 -8.78 15.78
CA VAL A 126 -6.95 -7.54 15.56
C VAL A 126 -6.34 -6.70 14.45
N LYS A 127 -5.03 -6.43 14.52
CA LYS A 127 -4.30 -5.69 13.50
C LYS A 127 -4.38 -6.34 12.12
N ASN A 128 -4.11 -7.64 12.06
CA ASN A 128 -4.15 -8.41 10.81
C ASN A 128 -5.55 -8.42 10.18
N MET A 129 -6.60 -8.66 10.97
CA MET A 129 -7.97 -8.67 10.49
C MET A 129 -8.47 -7.28 10.12
N ALA A 130 -8.07 -6.24 10.85
CA ALA A 130 -8.37 -4.84 10.51
C ALA A 130 -7.84 -4.50 9.11
N THR A 131 -6.58 -4.81 8.81
CA THR A 131 -6.00 -4.59 7.48
C THR A 131 -6.64 -5.47 6.40
N ALA A 132 -7.00 -6.73 6.72
CA ALA A 132 -7.73 -7.58 5.77
C ALA A 132 -9.10 -6.99 5.40
N VAL A 133 -9.83 -6.44 6.37
CA VAL A 133 -11.13 -5.77 6.14
C VAL A 133 -10.96 -4.46 5.38
N GLU A 134 -9.88 -3.71 5.62
CA GLU A 134 -9.52 -2.54 4.82
C GLU A 134 -9.26 -2.90 3.35
N ALA A 135 -8.53 -3.98 3.09
CA ALA A 135 -8.31 -4.48 1.73
C ALA A 135 -9.63 -4.89 1.05
N LEU A 136 -10.55 -5.52 1.79
CA LEU A 136 -11.92 -5.79 1.29
C LEU A 136 -12.68 -4.50 0.96
N ARG A 137 -12.61 -3.48 1.82
CA ARG A 137 -13.22 -2.17 1.55
C ARG A 137 -12.67 -1.59 0.24
N TYR A 138 -11.36 -1.64 0.04
CA TYR A 138 -10.73 -1.12 -1.17
C TYR A 138 -11.22 -1.87 -2.43
N MET A 139 -11.34 -3.20 -2.37
CA MET A 139 -11.90 -3.99 -3.47
C MET A 139 -13.38 -3.68 -3.73
N ASN A 140 -14.19 -3.52 -2.67
CA ASN A 140 -15.59 -3.10 -2.77
C ASN A 140 -15.73 -1.69 -3.37
N PHE A 141 -14.82 -0.77 -3.04
CA PHE A 141 -14.76 0.55 -3.63
C PHE A 141 -14.52 0.48 -5.14
N ILE A 142 -13.54 -0.33 -5.59
CA ILE A 142 -13.29 -0.57 -7.03
C ILE A 142 -14.56 -1.09 -7.71
N TYR A 143 -15.22 -2.11 -7.12
CA TYR A 143 -16.48 -2.65 -7.67
C TYR A 143 -17.55 -1.56 -7.86
N LYS A 144 -17.80 -0.75 -6.81
CA LYS A 144 -18.81 0.32 -6.85
C LYS A 144 -18.51 1.38 -7.91
N VAL A 145 -17.24 1.78 -8.04
CA VAL A 145 -16.81 2.78 -9.03
C VAL A 145 -16.99 2.24 -10.45
N VAL A 146 -16.56 1.00 -10.71
CA VAL A 146 -16.70 0.38 -12.03
C VAL A 146 -18.19 0.17 -12.38
N ASP A 147 -19.01 -0.30 -11.44
CA ASP A 147 -20.46 -0.49 -11.64
C ASP A 147 -21.16 0.85 -11.94
N HIS A 148 -20.79 1.92 -11.22
CA HIS A 148 -21.32 3.27 -11.46
C HIS A 148 -21.04 3.74 -12.89
N TYR A 149 -19.80 3.68 -13.34
CA TYR A 149 -19.44 4.12 -14.69
C TYR A 149 -19.99 3.20 -15.78
N TYR A 150 -20.07 1.89 -15.54
CA TYR A 150 -20.72 0.94 -16.44
C TYR A 150 -22.20 1.28 -16.65
N ARG A 151 -22.96 1.51 -15.56
CA ARG A 151 -24.38 1.89 -15.64
C ARG A 151 -24.56 3.24 -16.32
N THR A 152 -23.67 4.19 -16.05
CA THR A 152 -23.68 5.51 -16.70
C THR A 152 -23.44 5.38 -18.20
N ALA A 153 -22.44 4.60 -18.61
CA ALA A 153 -22.14 4.35 -20.02
C ALA A 153 -23.31 3.68 -20.76
N LYS A 154 -23.95 2.69 -20.11
CA LYS A 154 -25.12 2.00 -20.65
C LYS A 154 -26.34 2.93 -20.77
N LYS A 155 -26.62 3.75 -19.75
CA LYS A 155 -27.79 4.65 -19.71
C LYS A 155 -27.72 5.73 -20.79
N TYR A 156 -26.59 6.41 -20.89
CA TYR A 156 -26.43 7.55 -21.82
C TYR A 156 -25.85 7.16 -23.18
N LYS A 157 -25.69 5.85 -23.44
CA LYS A 157 -24.98 5.33 -24.61
C LYS A 157 -23.61 6.02 -24.82
N ALA A 158 -22.89 6.26 -23.73
CA ALA A 158 -21.60 6.95 -23.77
C ALA A 158 -20.49 6.01 -24.25
N PHE A 159 -20.32 5.92 -25.57
CA PHE A 159 -19.39 4.99 -26.24
C PHE A 159 -17.93 5.14 -25.77
N TYR A 160 -17.43 6.37 -25.66
CA TYR A 160 -16.04 6.59 -25.24
C TYR A 160 -15.80 6.22 -23.77
N LEU A 161 -16.81 6.37 -22.90
CA LEU A 161 -16.71 5.97 -21.50
C LEU A 161 -16.55 4.45 -21.38
N VAL A 162 -17.30 3.65 -22.15
CA VAL A 162 -17.16 2.19 -22.09
C VAL A 162 -15.83 1.71 -22.66
N ILE A 163 -15.28 2.40 -23.67
CA ILE A 163 -13.93 2.11 -24.19
C ILE A 163 -12.88 2.35 -23.10
N GLN A 164 -12.92 3.52 -22.44
CA GLN A 164 -11.98 3.83 -21.35
C GLN A 164 -12.05 2.79 -20.23
N LEU A 165 -13.25 2.41 -19.80
CA LEU A 165 -13.43 1.34 -18.81
C LEU A 165 -12.81 0.02 -19.29
N THR A 166 -13.06 -0.34 -20.55
CA THR A 166 -12.52 -1.59 -21.14
C THR A 166 -10.99 -1.60 -21.14
N MET A 167 -10.37 -0.48 -21.53
CA MET A 167 -8.91 -0.34 -21.56
C MET A 167 -8.27 -0.46 -20.18
N LEU A 168 -8.99 -0.07 -19.12
CA LEU A 168 -8.51 -0.18 -17.74
C LEU A 168 -8.74 -1.56 -17.11
N LEU A 169 -9.58 -2.43 -17.70
CA LEU A 169 -9.91 -3.74 -17.13
C LEU A 169 -8.68 -4.61 -16.79
N PRO A 170 -7.63 -4.69 -17.62
CA PRO A 170 -6.46 -5.50 -17.27
C PRO A 170 -5.75 -5.02 -16.00
N LEU A 171 -5.59 -3.70 -15.87
CA LEU A 171 -4.97 -3.07 -14.70
C LEU A 171 -5.83 -3.25 -13.45
N LEU A 172 -7.15 -3.05 -13.59
CA LEU A 172 -8.10 -3.28 -12.50
C LEU A 172 -8.12 -4.74 -12.08
N LYS A 173 -8.05 -5.67 -13.03
CA LYS A 173 -8.00 -7.11 -12.73
C LYS A 173 -6.76 -7.46 -11.92
N GLU A 174 -5.57 -7.04 -12.37
CA GLU A 174 -4.33 -7.27 -11.65
C GLU A 174 -4.39 -6.68 -10.23
N LEU A 175 -4.92 -5.46 -10.09
CA LEU A 175 -5.10 -4.81 -8.80
C LEU A 175 -6.05 -5.60 -7.89
N THR A 176 -7.20 -6.03 -8.38
CA THR A 176 -8.16 -6.77 -7.54
C THR A 176 -7.68 -8.17 -7.18
N ASP A 177 -6.95 -8.83 -8.07
CA ASP A 177 -6.35 -10.14 -7.80
C ASP A 177 -5.28 -10.02 -6.71
N THR A 178 -4.43 -9.00 -6.83
CA THR A 178 -3.43 -8.63 -5.83
C THR A 178 -4.07 -8.35 -4.47
N VAL A 179 -5.12 -7.52 -4.42
CA VAL A 179 -5.78 -7.16 -3.16
C VAL A 179 -6.45 -8.39 -2.54
N ASN A 180 -7.01 -9.29 -3.34
CA ASN A 180 -7.55 -10.56 -2.84
C ASN A 180 -6.47 -11.48 -2.24
N GLU A 181 -5.30 -11.54 -2.88
CA GLU A 181 -4.16 -12.26 -2.33
C GLU A 181 -3.66 -11.60 -1.03
N ALA A 182 -3.59 -10.26 -0.98
CA ALA A 182 -3.22 -9.50 0.21
C ALA A 182 -4.14 -9.79 1.40
N VAL A 183 -5.47 -9.86 1.19
CA VAL A 183 -6.44 -10.30 2.21
C VAL A 183 -6.02 -11.65 2.80
N SER A 184 -5.64 -12.61 1.94
CA SER A 184 -5.20 -13.93 2.39
C SER A 184 -3.87 -13.88 3.15
N SER A 185 -2.92 -13.03 2.74
CA SER A 185 -1.65 -12.82 3.45
C SER A 185 -1.85 -12.22 4.84
N PHE A 186 -2.72 -11.21 4.96
CA PHE A 186 -3.05 -10.60 6.26
C PHE A 186 -3.74 -11.59 7.19
N ILE A 187 -4.71 -12.38 6.70
CA ILE A 187 -5.35 -13.45 7.49
C ILE A 187 -4.32 -14.45 8.03
N LYS A 188 -3.31 -14.81 7.23
CA LYS A 188 -2.25 -15.75 7.62
C LYS A 188 -1.16 -15.11 8.49
N GLY A 189 -1.04 -13.78 8.50
CA GLY A 189 0.01 -13.06 9.22
C GLY A 189 1.42 -13.31 8.67
N VAL A 190 1.56 -13.57 7.36
CA VAL A 190 2.86 -13.79 6.72
C VAL A 190 3.49 -12.48 6.24
N PRO A 191 4.82 -12.37 6.19
CA PRO A 191 5.49 -11.18 5.64
C PRO A 191 5.10 -10.92 4.19
N ILE A 192 4.85 -9.64 3.88
CA ILE A 192 4.56 -9.15 2.53
C ILE A 192 5.75 -8.37 1.97
N GLY A 193 5.72 -8.00 0.68
CA GLY A 193 6.81 -7.20 0.09
C GLY A 193 7.06 -5.88 0.81
N ASP A 194 6.01 -5.20 1.25
CA ASP A 194 6.09 -3.94 2.04
C ASP A 194 6.79 -4.13 3.41
N SER A 195 6.90 -5.37 3.90
CA SER A 195 7.67 -5.70 5.11
C SER A 195 9.19 -5.63 4.90
N ALA A 196 9.68 -5.31 3.70
CA ALA A 196 11.11 -5.24 3.38
C ALA A 196 11.87 -4.24 4.25
N GLY A 197 11.36 -3.01 4.43
CA GLY A 197 11.98 -1.99 5.28
C GLY A 197 12.08 -2.42 6.76
N PRO A 198 10.96 -2.85 7.39
CA PRO A 198 10.96 -3.41 8.74
C PRO A 198 11.90 -4.61 8.90
N LEU A 199 12.02 -5.47 7.88
CA LEU A 199 12.90 -6.63 7.91
C LEU A 199 14.38 -6.25 7.80
N VAL A 200 14.73 -5.19 7.04
CA VAL A 200 16.09 -4.62 7.07
C VAL A 200 16.41 -4.08 8.45
N ALA A 201 15.50 -3.33 9.07
CA ALA A 201 15.68 -2.83 10.44
C ALA A 201 15.86 -3.97 11.46
N TYR A 202 15.07 -5.05 11.34
CA TYR A 202 15.23 -6.27 12.14
C TYR A 202 16.62 -6.90 11.98
N ASN A 203 17.11 -7.02 10.74
CA ASN A 203 18.42 -7.62 10.47
C ASN A 203 19.58 -6.76 10.99
N VAL A 204 19.45 -5.43 10.94
CA VAL A 204 20.45 -4.51 11.52
C VAL A 204 20.48 -4.66 13.03
N LEU A 205 19.32 -4.68 13.69
CA LEU A 205 19.23 -4.91 15.14
C LEU A 205 19.79 -6.27 15.56
N SER A 206 19.55 -7.32 14.77
CA SER A 206 20.11 -8.65 15.02
C SER A 206 21.65 -8.74 14.91
N ARG A 207 22.30 -7.73 14.33
CA ARG A 207 23.77 -7.65 14.18
C ARG A 207 24.42 -6.65 15.15
N CYS A 208 23.61 -5.99 15.95
CA CYS A 208 24.03 -5.02 16.95
C CYS A 208 24.48 -5.71 18.25
N GLY A 209 25.12 -4.95 19.13
CA GLY A 209 25.36 -5.37 20.52
C GLY A 209 24.08 -5.41 21.36
N THR A 210 24.21 -5.20 22.67
CA THR A 210 23.07 -5.16 23.60
C THR A 210 22.00 -4.17 23.13
N LEU A 211 20.75 -4.64 23.05
CA LEU A 211 19.59 -3.87 22.58
C LEU A 211 18.86 -3.25 23.77
N THR A 212 18.61 -1.95 23.70
CA THR A 212 17.72 -1.24 24.64
C THR A 212 16.46 -0.79 23.89
N TYR A 213 15.30 -1.29 24.30
CA TYR A 213 14.03 -0.93 23.69
C TYR A 213 13.31 0.19 24.43
N TYR A 214 12.75 1.12 23.68
CA TYR A 214 11.87 2.19 24.15
C TYR A 214 10.51 2.07 23.47
N SER A 215 9.50 1.59 24.21
CA SER A 215 8.12 1.49 23.75
C SER A 215 7.30 2.69 24.22
N ALA A 216 7.69 3.88 23.78
CA ALA A 216 7.03 5.15 24.17
C ALA A 216 6.06 5.68 23.11
N VAL A 217 6.11 5.14 21.89
CA VAL A 217 5.30 5.57 20.76
C VAL A 217 4.38 4.43 20.36
N LYS A 218 3.10 4.75 20.14
CA LYS A 218 2.08 3.75 19.81
C LYS A 218 2.47 2.99 18.53
N ASP A 219 2.35 1.66 18.58
CA ASP A 219 2.58 0.75 17.47
C ASP A 219 3.97 0.89 16.82
N THR A 220 4.97 1.38 17.56
CA THR A 220 6.30 1.68 17.06
C THR A 220 7.36 1.29 18.08
N VAL A 221 8.42 0.65 17.60
CA VAL A 221 9.56 0.27 18.41
C VAL A 221 10.73 1.16 18.08
N VAL A 222 11.27 1.82 19.10
CA VAL A 222 12.55 2.51 19.06
C VAL A 222 13.56 1.64 19.80
N ALA A 223 14.65 1.30 19.15
CA ALA A 223 15.71 0.49 19.73
C ALA A 223 17.05 1.24 19.66
N GLU A 224 17.82 1.16 20.73
CA GLU A 224 19.19 1.67 20.80
C GLU A 224 20.17 0.51 20.90
N CYS A 225 21.26 0.57 20.13
CA CYS A 225 22.36 -0.38 20.21
C CYS A 225 23.70 0.25 19.85
N ASP A 226 24.79 -0.42 20.26
CA ASP A 226 26.14 -0.13 19.75
C ASP A 226 26.45 -1.02 18.55
N TYR A 227 27.01 -0.41 17.51
CA TYR A 227 27.57 -1.10 16.37
C TYR A 227 28.97 -0.57 16.05
N GLN A 228 30.00 -1.33 16.40
CA GLN A 228 31.40 -0.97 16.17
C GLN A 228 31.78 0.42 16.75
N GLY A 229 31.33 0.71 17.98
CA GLY A 229 31.58 1.98 18.65
C GLY A 229 30.76 3.15 18.10
N ARG A 230 29.71 2.89 17.32
CA ARG A 230 28.74 3.88 16.81
C ARG A 230 27.38 3.60 17.44
N ARG A 231 26.71 4.66 17.89
CA ARG A 231 25.37 4.52 18.47
C ARG A 231 24.32 4.45 17.35
N LEU A 232 23.57 3.37 17.29
CA LEU A 232 22.46 3.23 16.37
C LEU A 232 21.13 3.37 17.11
N TYR A 233 20.28 4.26 16.61
CA TYR A 233 18.87 4.32 16.94
C TYR A 233 18.11 3.72 15.76
N VAL A 234 17.34 2.66 15.98
CA VAL A 234 16.56 1.99 14.93
C VAL A 234 15.09 2.10 15.25
N ILE A 235 14.31 2.60 14.30
CA ILE A 235 12.87 2.74 14.37
C ILE A 235 12.23 1.79 13.37
N LYS A 236 11.21 1.04 13.81
CA LYS A 236 10.28 0.31 12.93
C LYS A 236 8.91 0.21 13.59
N ALA A 237 7.87 -0.04 12.81
CA ALA A 237 6.55 -0.38 13.33
C ALA A 237 6.60 -1.62 14.25
N GLU A 238 5.73 -1.70 15.25
CA GLU A 238 5.67 -2.79 16.22
C GLU A 238 4.92 -4.00 15.66
N GLY A 239 5.59 -5.15 15.63
CA GLY A 239 5.14 -6.36 14.94
C GLY A 239 5.09 -7.56 15.89
N PRO A 240 4.62 -8.73 15.42
CA PRO A 240 4.41 -9.12 14.02
C PRO A 240 3.01 -8.83 13.45
N GLY A 241 2.17 -8.04 14.14
CA GLY A 241 0.87 -7.62 13.62
C GLY A 241 0.98 -6.61 12.48
N SER A 242 -0.02 -6.57 11.61
CA SER A 242 -0.10 -5.61 10.50
C SER A 242 -0.26 -4.18 11.02
N THR A 243 0.81 -3.40 10.94
CA THR A 243 0.81 -1.96 11.25
C THR A 243 1.98 -1.27 10.56
N VAL A 244 1.79 0.00 10.25
CA VAL A 244 2.82 0.92 9.71
C VAL A 244 3.45 1.78 10.81
N GLY A 245 2.92 1.72 12.04
CA GLY A 245 3.41 2.50 13.18
C GLY A 245 3.14 3.99 13.06
N ARG A 246 3.85 4.77 13.89
CA ARG A 246 3.88 6.24 13.92
C ARG A 246 5.34 6.67 13.89
N LEU A 247 5.97 6.52 12.74
CA LEU A 247 7.43 6.62 12.61
C LEU A 247 7.89 8.06 12.84
N ASP A 248 7.08 9.05 12.46
CA ASP A 248 7.35 10.46 12.70
C ASP A 248 7.37 10.84 14.19
N GLU A 249 6.45 10.33 15.00
CA GLU A 249 6.43 10.49 16.47
C GLU A 249 7.64 9.80 17.12
N ALA A 250 8.09 8.68 16.57
CA ALA A 250 9.30 8.00 17.03
C ALA A 250 10.57 8.78 16.69
N VAL A 251 10.63 9.43 15.52
CA VAL A 251 11.72 10.37 15.19
C VAL A 251 11.73 11.53 16.19
N GLU A 252 10.56 12.12 16.46
CA GLU A 252 10.43 13.16 17.48
C GLU A 252 10.94 12.70 18.86
N TYR A 253 10.58 11.48 19.27
CA TYR A 253 11.02 10.88 20.53
C TYR A 253 12.56 10.78 20.62
N VAL A 254 13.23 10.32 19.56
CA VAL A 254 14.69 10.23 19.51
C VAL A 254 15.34 11.60 19.68
N PHE A 255 14.85 12.62 18.97
CA PHE A 255 15.42 13.98 19.07
C PHE A 255 15.13 14.66 20.41
N ASN A 256 13.91 14.54 20.94
CA ASN A 256 13.47 15.33 22.10
C ASN A 256 13.66 14.60 23.43
N LYS A 257 13.42 13.30 23.50
CA LYS A 257 13.45 12.53 24.75
C LYS A 257 14.77 11.83 24.99
N LEU A 258 15.34 11.22 23.95
CA LEU A 258 16.70 10.66 24.03
C LEU A 258 17.78 11.73 23.85
N ASN A 259 17.39 12.95 23.44
CA ASN A 259 18.28 14.07 23.17
C ASN A 259 19.43 13.70 22.23
N ALA A 260 19.13 12.78 21.29
CA ALA A 260 20.10 12.28 20.33
C ALA A 260 20.12 13.18 19.10
N LYS A 261 21.33 13.47 18.61
CA LYS A 261 21.56 14.21 17.36
C LYS A 261 22.31 13.29 16.39
N PRO A 262 21.58 12.44 15.64
CA PRO A 262 22.20 11.56 14.66
C PRO A 262 22.85 12.37 13.55
N LYS A 263 23.97 11.86 13.04
CA LYS A 263 24.67 12.44 11.89
C LYS A 263 23.89 12.25 10.58
N TYR A 264 23.17 11.13 10.48
CA TYR A 264 22.29 10.82 9.34
C TYR A 264 20.99 10.23 9.86
N ILE A 265 19.90 10.55 9.16
CA ILE A 265 18.68 9.75 9.19
C ILE A 265 18.68 8.91 7.92
N VAL A 266 18.69 7.60 8.08
CA VAL A 266 18.68 6.62 6.99
C VAL A 266 17.30 5.97 6.97
N THR A 267 16.60 6.05 5.85
CA THR A 267 15.31 5.41 5.63
C THR A 267 15.48 4.21 4.70
N VAL A 268 14.75 3.12 4.98
CA VAL A 268 14.71 1.94 4.11
C VAL A 268 13.25 1.61 3.84
N ASP A 269 12.86 1.68 2.58
CA ASP A 269 11.46 1.51 2.16
C ASP A 269 11.35 0.60 0.93
N ALA A 270 10.16 0.02 0.76
CA ALA A 270 9.75 -0.60 -0.49
C ALA A 270 9.37 0.48 -1.51
N ALA A 271 9.94 0.42 -2.71
CA ALA A 271 9.68 1.38 -3.78
C ALA A 271 9.03 0.70 -4.98
N LEU A 272 8.08 1.38 -5.62
CA LEU A 272 7.51 0.88 -6.86
C LEU A 272 8.54 0.93 -7.98
N ARG A 273 8.81 -0.24 -8.57
CA ARG A 273 9.66 -0.37 -9.75
C ARG A 273 8.94 0.14 -10.99
N LEU A 274 9.69 0.69 -11.93
CA LEU A 274 9.22 0.91 -13.30
C LEU A 274 9.25 -0.41 -14.07
N GLU A 275 8.46 -0.52 -15.15
CA GLU A 275 8.33 -1.79 -15.88
C GLU A 275 9.65 -2.31 -16.46
N GLY A 276 10.60 -1.43 -16.77
CA GLY A 276 11.94 -1.79 -17.23
C GLY A 276 12.92 -2.20 -16.12
N GLU A 277 12.58 -2.01 -14.86
CA GLU A 277 13.44 -2.29 -13.71
C GLU A 277 13.19 -3.69 -13.14
N LYS A 278 14.18 -4.26 -12.46
CA LYS A 278 14.06 -5.59 -11.86
C LYS A 278 13.55 -5.51 -10.43
N THR A 279 12.70 -6.46 -10.06
CA THR A 279 12.34 -6.69 -8.65
C THR A 279 13.59 -7.01 -7.84
N GLY A 280 13.70 -6.41 -6.66
CA GLY A 280 14.83 -6.57 -5.75
C GLY A 280 16.05 -5.69 -6.08
N GLU A 281 15.99 -4.87 -7.13
CA GLU A 281 17.01 -3.86 -7.38
C GLU A 281 16.98 -2.79 -6.28
N VAL A 282 18.15 -2.36 -5.81
CA VAL A 282 18.27 -1.42 -4.69
C VAL A 282 18.81 -0.10 -5.20
N ALA A 283 18.00 0.94 -5.16
CA ALA A 283 18.41 2.31 -5.42
C ALA A 283 18.75 3.04 -4.11
N GLU A 284 19.67 3.99 -4.20
CA GLU A 284 20.04 4.87 -3.09
C GLU A 284 19.71 6.32 -3.46
N GLY A 285 19.36 7.14 -2.47
CA GLY A 285 18.96 8.53 -2.72
C GLY A 285 19.02 9.41 -1.48
N ILE A 286 18.74 10.70 -1.69
CA ILE A 286 18.65 11.72 -0.64
C ILE A 286 17.18 12.04 -0.37
N GLY A 287 16.81 12.13 0.91
CA GLY A 287 15.44 12.40 1.34
C GLY A 287 14.81 11.24 2.13
N VAL A 288 13.52 11.37 2.44
CA VAL A 288 12.74 10.32 3.11
C VAL A 288 12.04 9.45 2.07
N ALA A 289 12.38 8.18 2.06
CA ALA A 289 11.65 7.15 1.33
C ALA A 289 10.46 6.67 2.16
N MET A 290 9.26 7.06 1.75
CA MET A 290 8.02 6.67 2.40
C MET A 290 6.84 6.88 1.44
N GLY A 291 6.01 5.86 1.28
CA GLY A 291 4.73 5.93 0.57
C GLY A 291 3.59 6.62 1.36
N GLY A 292 2.38 6.56 0.82
CA GLY A 292 1.16 7.04 1.48
C GLY A 292 0.85 8.53 1.26
N VAL A 293 0.05 9.10 2.16
CA VAL A 293 -0.49 10.48 2.05
C VAL A 293 0.60 11.56 2.23
N GLY A 294 1.80 11.19 2.70
CA GLY A 294 2.95 12.09 2.85
C GLY A 294 3.00 12.88 4.16
N VAL A 295 2.09 12.60 5.11
CA VAL A 295 2.04 13.24 6.43
C VAL A 295 3.31 12.94 7.24
N GLU A 296 3.64 11.66 7.42
CA GLU A 296 4.82 11.25 8.19
C GLU A 296 6.10 11.71 7.51
N LYS A 297 6.18 11.58 6.18
CA LYS A 297 7.28 12.11 5.38
C LYS A 297 7.54 13.59 5.65
N PHE A 298 6.50 14.43 5.60
CA PHE A 298 6.60 15.85 5.90
C PHE A 298 7.14 16.13 7.30
N ASN A 299 6.65 15.38 8.31
CA ASN A 299 7.07 15.57 9.69
C ASN A 299 8.55 15.18 9.87
N ILE A 300 8.98 14.04 9.34
CA ILE A 300 10.39 13.60 9.39
C ILE A 300 11.31 14.61 8.69
N GLU A 301 10.93 15.09 7.50
CA GLU A 301 11.68 16.12 6.76
C GLU A 301 11.76 17.44 7.54
N SER A 302 10.68 17.83 8.22
CA SER A 302 10.63 19.02 9.08
C SER A 302 11.58 18.91 10.27
N TYR A 303 11.62 17.75 10.94
CA TYR A 303 12.56 17.49 12.03
C TYR A 303 14.00 17.46 11.54
N ALA A 304 14.28 16.75 10.44
CA ALA A 304 15.61 16.70 9.84
C ALA A 304 16.13 18.10 9.50
N THR A 305 15.27 18.94 8.90
CA THR A 305 15.60 20.34 8.58
C THR A 305 15.84 21.18 9.83
N LYS A 306 14.97 21.07 10.84
CA LYS A 306 15.09 21.81 12.10
C LYS A 306 16.41 21.56 12.82
N TYR A 307 16.91 20.32 12.80
CA TYR A 307 18.16 19.93 13.46
C TYR A 307 19.38 19.88 12.53
N GLY A 308 19.22 20.21 11.24
CA GLY A 308 20.30 20.21 10.26
C GLY A 308 20.88 18.82 9.97
N VAL A 309 20.06 17.76 10.06
CA VAL A 309 20.49 16.37 9.85
C VAL A 309 20.19 15.94 8.42
N PRO A 310 21.18 15.45 7.65
CA PRO A 310 20.96 14.94 6.30
C PRO A 310 20.13 13.65 6.29
N LEU A 311 19.29 13.54 5.26
CA LEU A 311 18.41 12.40 4.99
C LEU A 311 19.01 11.52 3.89
N TYR A 312 19.05 10.21 4.12
CA TYR A 312 19.48 9.20 3.16
C TYR A 312 18.43 8.11 3.03
N ALA A 313 18.32 7.50 1.85
CA ALA A 313 17.31 6.50 1.56
C ALA A 313 17.88 5.30 0.80
N PHE A 314 17.43 4.11 1.18
CA PHE A 314 17.55 2.87 0.41
C PHE A 314 16.16 2.44 -0.04
N LEU A 315 16.01 2.23 -1.35
CA LEU A 315 14.75 1.90 -2.01
C LEU A 315 14.84 0.49 -2.59
N ILE A 316 14.08 -0.45 -2.02
CA ILE A 316 14.00 -1.81 -2.55
C ILE A 316 12.88 -1.85 -3.60
N LYS A 317 13.24 -1.95 -4.87
CA LYS A 317 12.30 -1.86 -5.99
C LYS A 317 11.47 -3.14 -6.13
N MET A 318 10.15 -3.01 -6.22
CA MET A 318 9.20 -4.11 -6.43
C MET A 318 7.94 -3.65 -7.14
N ARG A 319 7.14 -4.58 -7.67
CA ARG A 319 5.81 -4.27 -8.22
C ARG A 319 4.85 -3.89 -7.10
N GLN A 320 3.80 -3.14 -7.45
CA GLN A 320 2.67 -2.89 -6.55
C GLN A 320 2.04 -4.20 -6.06
N SER A 321 1.98 -5.22 -6.94
CA SER A 321 1.49 -6.54 -6.58
C SER A 321 2.36 -7.20 -5.52
N GLU A 322 3.66 -7.26 -5.77
CA GLU A 322 4.64 -7.86 -4.86
C GLU A 322 4.71 -7.17 -3.48
N ALA A 323 4.46 -5.86 -3.42
CA ALA A 323 4.41 -5.10 -2.16
C ALA A 323 3.27 -5.57 -1.24
N LEU A 324 2.11 -5.93 -1.82
CA LEU A 324 0.91 -6.31 -1.07
C LEU A 324 0.78 -7.82 -0.82
N THR A 325 1.44 -8.64 -1.65
CA THR A 325 1.40 -10.11 -1.54
C THR A 325 2.55 -10.66 -0.72
N THR A 326 2.54 -11.98 -0.49
CA THR A 326 3.62 -12.67 0.24
C THR A 326 4.99 -12.33 -0.34
N MET A 327 5.96 -12.04 0.54
CA MET A 327 7.31 -11.67 0.13
C MET A 327 7.95 -12.75 -0.74
N THR A 328 8.44 -12.36 -1.92
CA THR A 328 9.13 -13.27 -2.85
C THR A 328 10.59 -13.49 -2.45
N ASN A 329 11.22 -14.54 -2.96
CA ASN A 329 12.64 -14.81 -2.74
C ASN A 329 13.53 -13.66 -3.25
N ASP A 330 13.15 -13.00 -4.34
CA ASP A 330 13.90 -11.87 -4.90
C ASP A 330 13.90 -10.68 -3.93
N ILE A 331 12.76 -10.35 -3.33
CA ILE A 331 12.65 -9.30 -2.31
C ILE A 331 13.41 -9.71 -1.05
N TYR A 332 13.29 -10.96 -0.60
CA TYR A 332 14.02 -11.45 0.56
C TYR A 332 15.55 -11.35 0.37
N ASN A 333 16.06 -11.74 -0.80
CA ASN A 333 17.47 -11.60 -1.14
C ASN A 333 17.89 -10.13 -1.21
N ALA A 334 17.05 -9.26 -1.76
CA ALA A 334 17.27 -7.82 -1.79
C ALA A 334 17.34 -7.21 -0.39
N VAL A 335 16.50 -7.66 0.55
CA VAL A 335 16.57 -7.28 1.97
C VAL A 335 17.94 -7.64 2.56
N GLN A 336 18.43 -8.87 2.35
CA GLN A 336 19.74 -9.28 2.85
C GLN A 336 20.90 -8.44 2.28
N HIS A 337 20.83 -8.14 0.98
CA HIS A 337 21.78 -7.28 0.30
C HIS A 337 21.72 -5.83 0.82
N THR A 338 20.51 -5.30 1.03
CA THR A 338 20.28 -3.95 1.55
C THR A 338 20.77 -3.82 2.97
N THR A 339 20.56 -4.81 3.83
CA THR A 339 21.13 -4.83 5.19
C THR A 339 22.64 -4.65 5.16
N LYS A 340 23.35 -5.34 4.25
CA LYS A 340 24.81 -5.18 4.11
C LYS A 340 25.16 -3.74 3.70
N ARG A 341 24.51 -3.20 2.66
CA ARG A 341 24.74 -1.83 2.19
C ARG A 341 24.48 -0.77 3.25
N VAL A 342 23.43 -0.94 4.07
CA VAL A 342 23.13 -0.03 5.19
C VAL A 342 24.27 -0.04 6.22
N LEU A 343 24.78 -1.22 6.59
CA LEU A 343 25.90 -1.33 7.53
C LEU A 343 27.19 -0.76 6.92
N ASP A 344 27.45 -1.00 5.64
CA ASP A 344 28.61 -0.44 4.92
C ASP A 344 28.52 1.10 4.85
N PHE A 345 27.32 1.64 4.62
CA PHE A 345 27.07 3.08 4.66
C PHE A 345 27.37 3.67 6.05
N ILE A 346 26.87 3.04 7.12
CA ILE A 346 27.10 3.47 8.51
C ILE A 346 28.60 3.47 8.82
N THR A 347 29.31 2.38 8.50
CA THR A 347 30.73 2.25 8.82
C THR A 347 31.61 3.24 8.03
N THR A 348 31.26 3.53 6.79
CA THR A 348 32.02 4.42 5.89
C THR A 348 31.77 5.91 6.18
N ASN A 349 30.53 6.30 6.47
CA ASN A 349 30.14 7.72 6.55
C ASN A 349 30.07 8.26 7.97
N VAL A 350 30.02 7.39 8.98
CA VAL A 350 29.87 7.77 10.39
C VAL A 350 31.10 7.33 11.17
N GLN A 351 31.64 8.23 11.98
CA GLN A 351 32.81 7.98 12.81
C GLN A 351 32.42 7.29 14.13
N PRO A 352 33.31 6.48 14.73
CA PRO A 352 33.09 5.99 16.09
C PRO A 352 32.84 7.15 17.07
N GLY A 353 31.88 6.98 17.98
CA GLY A 353 31.38 8.01 18.90
C GLY A 353 30.22 8.85 18.35
N GLU A 354 29.98 8.83 17.04
CA GLU A 354 28.80 9.47 16.44
C GLU A 354 27.59 8.52 16.44
N SER A 355 26.41 9.06 16.09
CA SER A 355 25.16 8.31 16.06
C SER A 355 24.44 8.36 14.71
N VAL A 356 23.63 7.33 14.42
CA VAL A 356 22.79 7.24 13.22
C VAL A 356 21.38 6.85 13.62
N LEU A 357 20.39 7.42 12.95
CA LEU A 357 19.00 7.03 13.06
C LEU A 357 18.59 6.24 11.82
N LEU A 358 18.27 4.96 11.96
CA LEU A 358 17.77 4.08 10.91
C LEU A 358 16.25 3.91 11.06
N ILE A 359 15.50 4.06 9.98
CA ILE A 359 14.04 3.91 9.95
C ILE A 359 13.69 2.84 8.93
N GLY A 360 13.15 1.71 9.38
CA GLY A 360 12.55 0.69 8.52
C GLY A 360 11.09 1.02 8.26
N VAL A 361 10.80 1.47 7.03
CA VAL A 361 9.47 1.93 6.60
C VAL A 361 8.71 0.80 5.93
N GLY A 362 7.45 0.64 6.31
CA GLY A 362 6.53 -0.35 5.73
C GLY A 362 5.76 -1.15 6.77
N ASN A 363 4.85 -2.00 6.30
CA ASN A 363 4.00 -2.84 7.15
C ASN A 363 4.78 -3.99 7.79
N THR A 364 4.65 -4.17 9.10
CA THR A 364 5.40 -5.17 9.87
C THR A 364 4.71 -6.53 10.04
N VAL A 365 3.65 -6.83 9.28
CA VAL A 365 2.99 -8.13 9.31
C VAL A 365 3.99 -9.28 9.16
N GLY A 366 3.94 -10.26 10.06
CA GLY A 366 4.86 -11.40 10.08
C GLY A 366 6.32 -11.08 10.45
N VAL A 367 6.65 -9.81 10.74
CA VAL A 367 8.01 -9.38 11.11
C VAL A 367 8.00 -8.79 12.52
N GLY A 368 8.59 -9.52 13.48
CA GLY A 368 8.71 -9.08 14.88
C GLY A 368 9.91 -8.18 15.13
N GLN A 369 10.35 -8.14 16.38
CA GLN A 369 11.59 -7.51 16.85
C GLN A 369 12.54 -8.62 17.32
N PRO A 370 13.86 -8.47 17.18
CA PRO A 370 14.78 -9.40 17.79
C PRO A 370 14.65 -9.33 19.33
N PRO A 371 14.87 -10.42 20.07
CA PRO A 371 14.83 -10.36 21.52
C PRO A 371 15.91 -9.40 22.02
N ALA A 372 15.62 -8.67 23.11
CA ALA A 372 16.68 -7.93 23.80
C ALA A 372 17.71 -8.96 24.27
N GLY A 373 18.96 -8.86 23.80
CA GLY A 373 20.04 -9.74 24.27
C GLY A 373 20.14 -9.66 25.79
N ALA A 374 20.23 -10.83 26.44
CA ALA A 374 20.40 -10.97 27.88
C ALA A 374 21.77 -10.47 28.35
#